data_AF-A0A2D0KZ97-F1
#
_entry.id   AF-A0A2D0KZ97-F1
#
_cell.length_a   1.000
_cell.length_b   1.000
_cell.length_c   1.000
_cell.angle_alpha   90.00
_cell.angle_beta   90.00
_cell.angle_gamma   90.00
#
_symmetry.space_group_name_H-M   'P 1'
#
loop_
_entity.id
_entity.type
_entity.pdbx_description
1 polymer ?
#
loop_
_entity_poly.entity_id
_entity_poly.type
_entity_poly.pdbx_seq_one_letter_code
_entity_poly.pdbx_strand_id
1 'polypeptide(L)'
;MSSKKITTSIESGSDLIIGEEFILDIFLTSDTPISSDASVELIPYGGIGLRRNVPPIVLSDNNKKGTISVELRVDNDVIENNEIQLDIQPNSAAIGFEETKIFYYAKTVDISSVQLAVGADYLDMPTQVNNPPSGRYFVKVGTVKSAGQERECSLLA
;
A
#
# COMPACT_ATOMS: atom_id res chain seq x y z
N MET A 1 5.18 -35.41 -23.37
CA MET A 1 5.76 -34.87 -22.13
C MET A 1 4.81 -33.80 -21.62
N SER A 2 4.49 -33.75 -20.33
CA SER A 2 3.69 -32.63 -19.81
C SER A 2 4.50 -31.35 -19.89
N SER A 3 3.87 -30.27 -20.36
CA SER A 3 4.48 -28.95 -20.27
C SER A 3 4.67 -28.59 -18.80
N LYS A 4 5.86 -28.11 -18.42
CA LYS A 4 6.02 -27.41 -17.16
C LYS A 4 5.66 -25.96 -17.41
N LYS A 5 4.49 -25.54 -16.93
CA LYS A 5 4.09 -24.13 -16.92
C LYS A 5 3.85 -23.71 -15.48
N ILE A 6 4.36 -22.54 -15.12
CA ILE A 6 4.03 -21.82 -13.90
C ILE A 6 3.36 -20.51 -14.35
N THR A 7 2.18 -20.22 -13.81
CA THR A 7 1.42 -18.99 -14.10
C THR A 7 1.24 -18.16 -12.85
N THR A 8 1.44 -16.84 -12.97
CA THR A 8 1.08 -15.82 -11.99
C THR A 8 -0.39 -15.39 -12.13
N SER A 9 -1.00 -14.91 -11.05
CA SER A 9 -2.37 -14.36 -11.04
C SER A 9 -2.43 -12.82 -11.00
N ILE A 10 -1.34 -12.12 -11.28
CA ILE A 10 -1.28 -10.67 -11.16
C ILE A 10 -1.80 -10.02 -12.43
N GLU A 11 -2.69 -9.05 -12.27
CA GLU A 11 -3.23 -8.24 -13.36
C GLU A 11 -2.39 -6.98 -13.57
N SER A 12 -2.37 -6.50 -14.82
CA SER A 12 -1.61 -5.32 -15.24
C SER A 12 -2.58 -4.25 -15.77
N GLY A 13 -2.22 -2.97 -15.62
CA GLY A 13 -3.00 -1.82 -16.05
C GLY A 13 -3.85 -1.20 -14.93
N SER A 14 -3.69 -1.65 -13.69
CA SER A 14 -4.30 -1.02 -12.51
C SER A 14 -3.61 0.29 -12.14
N ASP A 15 -4.34 1.16 -11.46
CA ASP A 15 -3.81 2.38 -10.86
C ASP A 15 -3.13 2.08 -9.51
N LEU A 16 -2.02 2.78 -9.21
CA LEU A 16 -1.35 2.80 -7.92
C LEU A 16 -1.28 4.25 -7.40
N ILE A 17 -1.53 4.44 -6.11
CA ILE A 17 -1.56 5.76 -5.48
C ILE A 17 -0.14 6.23 -5.14
N ILE A 18 0.20 7.44 -5.58
CA ILE A 18 1.50 8.09 -5.31
C ILE A 18 1.72 8.19 -3.80
N GLY A 19 2.85 7.66 -3.32
CA GLY A 19 3.23 7.63 -1.92
C GLY A 19 2.64 6.48 -1.08
N GLU A 20 1.83 5.59 -1.65
CA GLU A 20 1.22 4.48 -0.90
C GLU A 20 2.22 3.37 -0.56
N GLU A 21 1.91 2.61 0.50
CA GLU A 21 2.59 1.36 0.84
C GLU A 21 1.56 0.22 0.82
N PHE A 22 1.84 -0.85 0.07
CA PHE A 22 0.89 -1.94 -0.16
C PHE A 22 1.59 -3.31 -0.16
N ILE A 23 0.78 -4.37 -0.04
CA ILE A 23 1.25 -5.75 -0.16
C ILE A 23 0.76 -6.30 -1.50
N LEU A 24 1.68 -6.79 -2.33
CA LEU A 24 1.37 -7.54 -3.54
C LEU A 24 1.50 -9.03 -3.26
N ASP A 25 0.38 -9.76 -3.40
CA ASP A 25 0.34 -11.22 -3.32
C ASP A 25 0.46 -11.85 -4.71
N ILE A 26 1.55 -12.59 -4.91
CA ILE A 26 1.88 -13.32 -6.12
C ILE A 26 1.48 -14.78 -5.93
N PHE A 27 0.38 -15.20 -6.54
CA PHE A 27 -0.02 -16.61 -6.54
C PHE A 27 0.52 -17.32 -7.79
N LEU A 28 1.25 -18.41 -7.55
CA LEU A 28 1.82 -19.29 -8.57
C LEU A 28 1.01 -20.59 -8.64
N THR A 29 0.69 -21.04 -9.84
CA THR A 29 0.06 -22.37 -10.07
C THR A 29 0.83 -23.14 -11.13
N SER A 30 1.01 -24.45 -10.94
CA SER A 30 1.68 -25.34 -11.90
C SER A 30 1.08 -26.75 -11.95
N ASP A 31 1.15 -27.37 -13.12
CA ASP A 31 0.76 -28.77 -13.32
C ASP A 31 1.69 -29.76 -12.60
N THR A 32 2.94 -29.36 -12.35
CA THR A 32 3.98 -30.17 -11.68
C THR A 32 4.45 -29.51 -10.38
N PRO A 33 4.97 -30.28 -9.40
CA PRO A 33 5.60 -29.70 -8.21
C PRO A 33 6.67 -28.67 -8.58
N ILE A 34 6.53 -27.46 -8.03
CA ILE A 34 7.51 -26.39 -8.04
C ILE A 34 8.68 -26.82 -7.14
N SER A 35 9.92 -26.49 -7.53
CA SER A 35 11.11 -26.80 -6.73
C SER A 35 11.08 -26.05 -5.39
N SER A 36 11.57 -26.66 -4.32
CA SER A 36 11.84 -25.97 -3.05
C SER A 36 12.90 -24.86 -3.20
N ASP A 37 13.76 -25.01 -4.21
CA ASP A 37 14.86 -24.08 -4.49
C ASP A 37 14.45 -22.99 -5.48
N ALA A 38 13.18 -22.98 -5.92
CA ALA A 38 12.63 -21.93 -6.76
C ALA A 38 12.54 -20.61 -6.00
N SER A 39 13.03 -19.54 -6.62
CA SER A 39 12.91 -18.18 -6.10
C SER A 39 12.58 -17.22 -7.24
N VAL A 40 12.08 -16.04 -6.88
CA VAL A 40 11.92 -14.92 -7.81
C VAL A 40 12.74 -13.74 -7.33
N GLU A 41 13.27 -12.98 -8.27
CA GLU A 41 13.73 -11.62 -8.07
C GLU A 41 12.63 -10.66 -8.54
N LEU A 42 12.50 -9.52 -7.87
CA LEU A 42 11.56 -8.45 -8.24
C LEU A 42 12.37 -7.22 -8.60
N ILE A 43 12.25 -6.78 -9.85
CA ILE A 43 13.03 -5.65 -10.39
C ILE A 43 12.06 -4.49 -10.65
N PRO A 44 12.07 -3.45 -9.81
CA PRO A 44 11.15 -2.33 -9.93
C PRO A 44 11.69 -1.22 -10.83
N TYR A 45 10.78 -0.54 -11.53
CA TYR A 45 11.06 0.61 -12.40
C TYR A 45 9.95 1.67 -12.28
N GLY A 46 10.26 2.92 -12.61
CA GLY A 46 9.27 4.01 -12.66
C GLY A 46 8.87 4.63 -11.32
N GLY A 47 9.64 4.40 -10.24
CA GLY A 47 9.37 4.96 -8.91
C GLY A 47 8.46 4.08 -8.04
N ILE A 48 8.63 2.76 -8.15
CA ILE A 48 8.19 1.80 -7.14
C ILE A 48 9.43 1.20 -6.48
N GLY A 49 9.31 0.81 -5.21
CA GLY A 49 10.42 0.26 -4.44
C GLY A 49 9.99 -0.89 -3.51
N LEU A 50 10.86 -1.88 -3.37
CA LEU A 50 10.71 -2.93 -2.34
C LEU A 50 11.00 -2.34 -0.96
N ARG A 51 10.09 -2.55 0.00
CA ARG A 51 10.29 -2.15 1.39
C ARG A 51 11.14 -3.15 2.17
N ARG A 52 11.17 -4.41 1.72
CA ARG A 52 11.94 -5.51 2.30
C ARG A 52 12.42 -6.46 1.20
N ASN A 53 13.36 -7.33 1.54
CA ASN A 53 13.77 -8.43 0.67
C ASN A 53 12.56 -9.34 0.35
N VAL A 54 12.51 -9.85 -0.88
CA VAL A 54 11.50 -10.81 -1.32
C VAL A 54 11.58 -12.08 -0.44
N PRO A 55 10.48 -12.53 0.20
CA PRO A 55 10.48 -13.75 1.00
C PRO A 55 10.54 -15.01 0.11
N PRO A 56 10.93 -16.17 0.67
CA PRO A 56 10.88 -17.43 -0.06
C PRO A 56 9.44 -17.81 -0.43
N ILE A 57 9.29 -18.59 -1.50
CA ILE A 57 7.99 -19.05 -1.99
C ILE A 57 7.36 -20.01 -0.98
N VAL A 58 6.16 -19.69 -0.50
CA VAL A 58 5.38 -20.58 0.38
C VAL A 58 4.65 -21.61 -0.48
N LEU A 59 5.15 -22.85 -0.50
CA LEU A 59 4.60 -23.94 -1.31
C LEU A 59 3.42 -24.65 -0.61
N SER A 60 2.41 -25.01 -1.40
CA SER A 60 1.22 -25.73 -0.95
C SER A 60 0.68 -26.65 -2.06
N ASP A 61 -0.36 -27.44 -1.75
CA ASP A 61 -1.03 -28.35 -2.70
C ASP A 61 -0.05 -29.31 -3.41
N ASN A 62 0.69 -30.10 -2.62
CA ASN A 62 1.78 -30.97 -3.11
C ASN A 62 2.83 -30.20 -3.95
N ASN A 63 3.17 -28.99 -3.49
CA ASN A 63 4.04 -28.01 -4.14
C ASN A 63 3.57 -27.53 -5.53
N LYS A 64 2.32 -27.74 -5.91
CA LYS A 64 1.76 -27.24 -7.17
C LYS A 64 1.28 -25.79 -7.11
N LYS A 65 1.14 -25.25 -5.91
CA LYS A 65 0.81 -23.84 -5.66
C LYS A 65 1.92 -23.19 -4.86
N GLY A 66 2.21 -21.93 -5.17
CA GLY A 66 3.14 -21.09 -4.43
C GLY A 66 2.52 -19.73 -4.12
N THR A 67 2.88 -19.13 -2.99
CA THR A 67 2.50 -17.75 -2.65
C THR A 67 3.76 -16.96 -2.28
N ILE A 68 3.84 -15.72 -2.75
CA ILE A 68 4.88 -14.76 -2.40
C ILE A 68 4.18 -13.45 -2.06
N SER A 69 4.38 -12.90 -0.86
CA SER A 69 3.78 -11.63 -0.44
C SER A 69 4.89 -10.61 -0.28
N VAL A 70 4.82 -9.48 -0.99
CA VAL A 70 5.88 -8.45 -0.95
C VAL A 70 5.34 -7.08 -0.56
N GLU A 71 6.05 -6.41 0.36
CA GLU A 71 5.78 -5.02 0.73
C GLU A 71 6.43 -4.08 -0.29
N LEU A 72 5.59 -3.33 -1.01
CA LEU A 72 5.97 -2.36 -2.02
C LEU A 72 5.58 -0.95 -1.58
N ARG A 73 6.27 0.05 -2.14
CA ARG A 73 5.95 1.46 -1.96
C ARG A 73 6.05 2.20 -3.29
N VAL A 74 5.12 3.10 -3.56
CA VAL A 74 5.22 4.08 -4.64
C VAL A 74 5.93 5.33 -4.12
N ASP A 75 6.91 5.84 -4.86
CA ASP A 75 7.66 7.02 -4.47
C ASP A 75 6.81 8.31 -4.58
N ASN A 76 7.15 9.31 -3.76
CA ASN A 76 6.35 10.53 -3.63
C ASN A 76 6.55 11.53 -4.79
N ASP A 77 7.58 11.35 -5.61
CA ASP A 77 8.00 12.21 -6.71
C ASP A 77 7.63 11.66 -8.10
N VAL A 78 6.91 10.53 -8.15
CA VAL A 78 6.33 9.99 -9.39
C VAL A 78 5.29 10.97 -9.95
N ILE A 79 5.35 11.22 -11.26
CA ILE A 79 4.41 12.08 -11.97
C ILE A 79 3.10 11.33 -12.22
N GLU A 80 1.97 12.00 -12.04
CA GLU A 80 0.66 11.41 -12.29
C GLU A 80 0.50 10.93 -13.74
N ASN A 81 -0.08 9.74 -13.91
CA ASN A 81 -0.23 8.98 -15.14
C ASN A 81 1.07 8.42 -15.74
N ASN A 82 2.22 8.54 -15.05
CA ASN A 82 3.41 7.77 -15.44
C ASN A 82 3.17 6.26 -15.28
N GLU A 83 3.79 5.50 -16.18
CA GLU A 83 3.86 4.05 -16.09
C GLU A 83 4.89 3.62 -15.04
N ILE A 84 4.46 2.73 -14.16
CA ILE A 84 5.27 2.03 -13.16
C ILE A 84 5.37 0.58 -13.62
N GLN A 85 6.57 -0.01 -13.59
CA GLN A 85 6.80 -1.39 -14.03
C GLN A 85 7.44 -2.23 -12.92
N LEU A 86 6.99 -3.47 -12.78
CA LEU A 86 7.57 -4.48 -11.90
C LEU A 86 7.81 -5.75 -12.70
N ASP A 87 9.09 -6.13 -12.85
CA ASP A 87 9.48 -7.37 -13.50
C ASP A 87 9.68 -8.47 -12.44
N ILE A 88 9.05 -9.63 -12.67
CA ILE A 88 9.20 -10.84 -11.86
C ILE A 88 10.12 -11.79 -12.62
N GLN A 89 11.36 -11.93 -12.15
CA GLN A 89 12.37 -12.77 -12.79
C GLN A 89 12.56 -14.08 -12.02
N PRO A 90 12.21 -15.25 -12.58
CA PRO A 90 12.43 -16.54 -11.95
C PRO A 90 13.91 -16.96 -11.97
N ASN A 91 14.35 -17.68 -10.93
CA ASN A 91 15.63 -18.36 -10.94
C ASN A 91 15.62 -19.65 -11.80
N SER A 92 16.78 -20.25 -12.02
CA SER A 92 16.93 -21.48 -12.85
C SER A 92 16.25 -22.73 -12.28
N ALA A 93 15.86 -22.74 -10.99
CA ALA A 93 15.14 -23.84 -10.36
C ALA A 93 13.61 -23.75 -10.55
N ALA A 94 13.08 -22.57 -10.90
CA ALA A 94 11.67 -22.33 -11.22
C ALA A 94 11.31 -22.77 -12.66
N ILE A 95 11.63 -24.02 -13.01
CA ILE A 95 11.48 -24.57 -14.37
C ILE A 95 10.03 -24.46 -14.85
N GLY A 96 9.82 -23.71 -15.93
CA GLY A 96 8.50 -23.50 -16.53
C GLY A 96 7.82 -22.18 -16.12
N PHE A 97 8.49 -21.36 -15.30
CA PHE A 97 8.13 -19.96 -15.09
C PHE A 97 8.86 -19.10 -16.13
N GLU A 98 8.11 -18.31 -16.89
CA GLU A 98 8.65 -17.27 -17.78
C GLU A 98 8.68 -15.92 -17.03
N GLU A 99 9.66 -15.07 -17.35
CA GLU A 99 9.72 -13.71 -16.82
C GLU A 99 8.42 -12.96 -17.09
N THR A 100 7.83 -12.38 -16.04
CA THR A 100 6.53 -11.70 -16.13
C THR A 100 6.71 -10.21 -15.84
N LYS A 101 6.32 -9.36 -16.80
CA LYS A 101 6.33 -7.91 -16.66
C LYS A 101 4.94 -7.41 -16.31
N ILE A 102 4.84 -6.55 -15.30
CA ILE A 102 3.57 -5.96 -14.86
C ILE A 102 3.71 -4.45 -14.91
N PHE A 103 2.71 -3.79 -15.50
CA PHE A 103 2.62 -2.34 -15.64
C PHE A 103 1.44 -1.82 -14.81
N TYR A 104 1.64 -0.67 -14.18
CA TYR A 104 0.67 0.08 -13.40
C TYR A 104 0.73 1.56 -13.77
N TYR A 105 -0.26 2.36 -13.38
CA TYR A 105 -0.26 3.81 -13.61
C TYR A 105 -0.32 4.59 -12.29
N ALA A 106 0.58 5.56 -12.13
CA ALA A 106 0.60 6.42 -10.94
C ALA A 106 -0.61 7.36 -10.91
N LYS A 107 -1.31 7.45 -9.77
CA LYS A 107 -2.45 8.37 -9.56
C LYS A 107 -2.29 9.20 -8.30
N THR A 108 -2.77 10.45 -8.34
CA THR A 108 -3.00 11.21 -7.12
C THR A 108 -4.34 10.82 -6.49
N VAL A 109 -4.45 10.96 -5.17
CA VAL A 109 -5.77 10.93 -4.51
C VAL A 109 -6.42 12.29 -4.72
N ASP A 110 -7.62 12.32 -5.27
CA ASP A 110 -8.46 13.53 -5.23
C ASP A 110 -8.76 13.87 -3.76
N ILE A 111 -8.10 14.91 -3.24
CA ILE A 111 -8.25 15.36 -1.85
C ILE A 111 -9.70 15.75 -1.55
N SER A 112 -10.50 16.17 -2.55
CA SER A 112 -11.92 16.48 -2.39
C SER A 112 -12.80 15.24 -2.17
N SER A 113 -12.31 14.04 -2.52
CA SER A 113 -12.96 12.76 -2.22
C SER A 113 -12.74 12.29 -0.77
N VAL A 114 -11.73 12.83 -0.07
CA VAL A 114 -11.35 12.43 1.29
C VAL A 114 -12.08 13.28 2.33
N GLN A 115 -13.22 12.79 2.82
CA GLN A 115 -13.95 13.44 3.91
C GLN A 115 -13.53 12.90 5.29
N LEU A 116 -12.75 13.70 6.03
CA LEU A 116 -12.52 13.46 7.45
C LEU A 116 -13.69 14.03 8.28
N ALA A 117 -14.69 13.19 8.55
CA ALA A 117 -15.75 13.53 9.50
C ALA A 117 -15.21 13.50 10.94
N VAL A 118 -14.76 14.65 11.43
CA VAL A 118 -14.46 14.83 12.85
C VAL A 118 -15.78 14.83 13.62
N GLY A 119 -15.94 13.92 14.59
CA GLY A 119 -17.10 13.93 15.48
C GLY A 119 -17.18 15.26 16.24
N ALA A 120 -18.40 15.80 16.39
CA ALA A 120 -18.74 17.15 16.84
C ALA A 120 -17.63 17.97 17.53
N ASP A 121 -17.40 19.19 17.02
CA ASP A 121 -16.40 20.17 17.51
C ASP A 121 -16.44 20.44 19.03
N TYR A 122 -17.58 20.12 19.67
CA TYR A 122 -17.80 20.23 21.10
C TYR A 122 -18.41 18.93 21.62
N LEU A 123 -17.82 18.39 22.69
CA LEU A 123 -18.53 17.48 23.58
C LEU A 123 -19.63 18.29 24.28
N ASP A 124 -20.88 17.81 24.21
CA ASP A 124 -22.00 18.42 24.95
C ASP A 124 -21.65 18.47 26.44
N MET A 125 -21.41 19.68 26.94
CA MET A 125 -21.31 19.92 28.38
C MET A 125 -22.68 19.66 28.99
N PRO A 126 -22.82 18.71 29.94
CA PRO A 126 -24.10 18.42 30.55
C PRO A 126 -24.65 19.69 31.22
N THR A 127 -25.81 20.14 30.75
CA THR A 127 -26.51 21.34 31.25
C THR A 127 -27.13 21.13 32.64
N GLN A 128 -27.11 19.90 33.12
CA GLN A 128 -27.45 19.52 34.49
C GLN A 128 -26.17 19.11 35.24
N VAL A 129 -26.22 19.18 36.58
CA VAL A 129 -25.08 18.85 37.45
C VAL A 129 -24.68 17.38 37.25
N ASN A 130 -23.63 17.14 36.47
CA ASN A 130 -22.97 15.84 36.39
C ASN A 130 -22.19 15.61 37.70
N ASN A 131 -22.82 14.89 38.63
CA ASN A 131 -22.18 14.43 39.86
C ASN A 131 -21.56 13.04 39.61
N PRO A 132 -20.25 12.93 39.30
CA PRO A 132 -19.60 11.64 39.23
C PRO A 132 -19.64 10.96 40.62
N PRO A 133 -19.77 9.62 40.72
CA PRO A 133 -19.95 8.91 42.00
C PRO A 133 -18.82 9.08 43.04
N SER A 134 -17.69 9.69 42.68
CA SER A 134 -16.47 9.80 43.48
C SER A 134 -15.72 11.11 43.21
N GLY A 135 -16.44 12.22 43.34
CA GLY A 135 -16.05 13.60 43.02
C GLY A 135 -14.56 13.99 43.04
N ARG A 136 -14.04 14.34 41.87
CA ARG A 136 -12.98 15.33 41.64
C ARG A 136 -13.28 16.09 40.35
N TYR A 137 -13.08 17.41 40.35
CA TYR A 137 -13.28 18.26 39.17
C TYR A 137 -11.96 18.55 38.48
N PHE A 138 -11.90 18.33 37.17
CA PHE A 138 -10.78 18.75 36.32
C PHE A 138 -11.32 19.29 35.00
N VAL A 139 -10.84 20.46 34.59
CA VAL A 139 -11.13 21.09 33.28
C VAL A 139 -9.78 21.45 32.65
N LYS A 140 -9.58 21.13 31.37
CA LYS A 140 -8.38 21.53 30.60
C LYS A 140 -8.73 21.83 29.13
N VAL A 141 -8.20 22.95 28.62
CA VAL A 141 -8.40 23.56 27.27
C VAL A 141 -7.11 24.33 26.90
N GLY A 142 -6.72 24.64 25.65
CA GLY A 142 -7.17 24.15 24.34
C GLY A 142 -6.10 23.23 23.70
N THR A 143 -5.69 23.33 22.42
CA THR A 143 -6.01 24.26 21.31
C THR A 143 -5.73 23.52 19.97
N VAL A 144 -6.39 23.89 18.87
CA VAL A 144 -6.16 23.32 17.51
C VAL A 144 -5.32 24.26 16.65
N LYS A 145 -4.52 23.68 15.75
CA LYS A 145 -3.53 24.36 14.88
C LYS A 145 -4.15 24.79 13.55
N SER A 146 -3.92 26.04 13.14
CA SER A 146 -4.24 26.52 11.79
C SER A 146 -3.02 26.42 10.85
N ALA A 147 -3.28 26.13 9.56
CA ALA A 147 -2.31 26.38 8.50
C ALA A 147 -2.42 27.86 8.08
N GLY A 148 -1.32 28.60 8.16
CA GLY A 148 -1.34 30.05 8.00
C GLY A 148 -1.50 30.49 6.54
N GLN A 149 -2.39 31.46 6.31
CA GLN A 149 -2.21 32.47 5.28
C GLN A 149 -2.12 33.82 5.98
N GLU A 150 -0.94 34.44 5.98
CA GLU A 150 -0.81 35.84 6.38
C GLU A 150 -1.56 36.71 5.36
N ARG A 151 -2.49 37.51 5.86
CA ARG A 151 -2.88 38.76 5.21
C ARG A 151 -2.57 39.88 6.19
N GLU A 152 -1.49 40.61 5.93
CA GLU A 152 -1.30 41.92 6.54
C GLU A 152 -2.54 42.77 6.27
N CYS A 153 -3.19 43.24 7.32
CA CYS A 153 -4.19 44.28 7.24
C CYS A 153 -3.63 45.49 7.97
N SER A 154 -2.81 46.27 7.24
CA SER A 154 -2.33 47.57 7.70
C SER A 154 -3.50 48.54 7.77
N LEU A 155 -3.69 49.16 8.94
CA LEU A 155 -4.68 50.21 9.14
C LEU A 155 -4.00 51.41 9.79
N LEU A 156 -3.83 52.44 8.96
CA LEU A 156 -3.42 53.78 9.36
C LEU A 156 -4.52 54.42 10.21
N ALA A 157 -4.14 54.98 11.35
CA ALA A 157 -4.84 56.06 12.06
C ALA A 157 -3.81 56.84 12.90
#